data_AF-A0A944GJD6-F1
#
_entry.id   AF-A0A944GJD6-F1
#
_cell.length_a   1.000
_cell.length_b   1.000
_cell.length_c   1.000
_cell.angle_alpha   90.00
_cell.angle_beta   90.00
_cell.angle_gamma   90.00
#
_symmetry.space_group_name_H-M   'P 1'
#
loop_
_entity.id
_entity.type
_entity.pdbx_description
1 polymer ?
#
loop_
_entity_poly.entity_id
_entity_poly.type
_entity_poly.pdbx_seq_one_letter_code
_entity_poly.pdbx_strand_id
1 'polypeptide(L)'
;MGEKMEKYAAILEENIKEHGIVEETVIAMEECAELIQAISKVKRYGFVGEYKDNLIEEIADVSIVIREIMMIFGISVGDINEVIDSKIQRINSRLEERR
;
A
#
# COMPACT_ATOMS: atom_id res chain seq x y z
N MET A 1 1.36 8.18 -19.85
CA MET A 1 1.08 7.53 -18.55
C MET A 1 1.47 6.05 -18.56
N GLY A 2 1.26 5.32 -19.67
CA GLY A 2 1.69 3.91 -19.82
C GLY A 2 3.20 3.68 -19.66
N GLU A 3 4.04 4.39 -20.42
CA GLU A 3 5.51 4.18 -20.42
C GLU A 3 6.17 4.31 -19.03
N LYS A 4 5.68 5.26 -18.20
CA LYS A 4 6.20 5.46 -16.84
C LYS A 4 5.88 4.27 -15.94
N MET A 5 4.67 3.72 -16.06
CA MET A 5 4.22 2.57 -15.26
C MET A 5 4.92 1.28 -15.68
N GLU A 6 5.17 1.10 -16.99
CA GLU A 6 5.96 -0.02 -17.50
C GLU A 6 7.39 0.03 -17.00
N LYS A 7 8.03 1.20 -17.00
CA LYS A 7 9.36 1.38 -16.43
C LYS A 7 9.42 1.01 -14.94
N TYR A 8 8.41 1.41 -14.16
CA TYR A 8 8.37 1.07 -12.73
C TYR A 8 8.13 -0.42 -12.51
N ALA A 9 7.24 -1.05 -13.26
CA ALA A 9 7.03 -2.49 -13.18
C ALA A 9 8.33 -3.26 -13.45
N ALA A 10 9.09 -2.88 -14.48
CA ALA A 10 10.37 -3.51 -14.79
C ALA A 10 11.39 -3.42 -13.64
N ILE A 11 11.46 -2.27 -12.95
CA ILE A 11 12.35 -2.08 -11.80
C ILE A 11 11.93 -2.98 -10.64
N LEU A 12 10.64 -3.05 -10.33
CA LEU A 12 10.13 -3.91 -9.25
C LEU A 12 10.30 -5.40 -9.58
N GLU A 13 10.16 -5.80 -10.85
CA GLU A 13 10.46 -7.17 -11.26
C GLU A 13 11.94 -7.53 -11.07
N GLU A 14 12.85 -6.58 -11.31
CA GLU A 14 14.28 -6.77 -11.07
C GLU A 14 14.57 -6.87 -9.57
N ASN A 15 13.96 -6.00 -8.76
CA ASN A 15 14.07 -6.04 -7.29
C ASN A 15 13.63 -7.39 -6.71
N ILE A 16 12.44 -7.86 -7.08
CA ILE A 16 11.91 -9.17 -6.65
C ILE A 16 12.81 -10.33 -7.09
N LYS A 17 13.46 -10.24 -8.26
CA LYS A 17 14.39 -11.30 -8.74
C LYS A 17 15.67 -11.35 -7.92
N GLU A 18 16.17 -10.21 -7.46
CA GLU A 18 17.41 -10.12 -6.69
C GLU A 18 17.20 -10.62 -5.25
N HIS A 19 16.14 -10.16 -4.57
CA HIS A 19 15.89 -10.45 -3.15
C HIS A 19 15.04 -11.71 -2.94
N GLY A 20 14.19 -12.05 -3.91
CA GLY A 20 13.32 -13.22 -3.84
C GLY A 20 12.12 -13.03 -2.90
N ILE A 21 11.17 -13.97 -3.01
CA ILE A 21 9.85 -13.85 -2.39
C ILE A 21 9.91 -13.72 -0.86
N VAL A 22 10.78 -14.48 -0.19
CA VAL A 22 10.83 -14.51 1.27
C VAL A 22 11.24 -13.14 1.82
N GLU A 23 12.30 -12.56 1.27
CA GLU A 23 12.82 -11.26 1.70
C GLU A 23 11.82 -10.14 1.42
N GLU A 24 11.29 -10.07 0.19
CA GLU A 24 10.29 -9.06 -0.20
C GLU A 24 9.02 -9.11 0.67
N THR A 25 8.57 -10.31 1.05
CA THR A 25 7.42 -10.44 1.96
C THR A 25 7.74 -10.01 3.39
N VAL A 26 9.00 -10.13 3.83
CA VAL A 26 9.45 -9.60 5.14
C VAL A 26 9.50 -8.07 5.09
N ILE A 27 10.07 -7.49 4.04
CA ILE A 27 10.10 -6.03 3.84
C ILE A 27 8.66 -5.49 3.85
N ALA A 28 7.74 -6.13 3.12
CA ALA A 28 6.32 -5.73 3.13
C ALA A 28 5.69 -5.72 4.53
N MET A 29 6.10 -6.65 5.41
CA MET A 29 5.65 -6.68 6.81
C MET A 29 6.25 -5.54 7.63
N GLU A 30 7.52 -5.21 7.41
CA GLU A 30 8.24 -4.11 8.06
C GLU A 30 7.61 -2.76 7.69
N GLU A 31 7.41 -2.47 6.41
CA GLU A 31 6.78 -1.23 5.93
C GLU A 31 5.35 -1.06 6.49
N CYS A 32 4.59 -2.16 6.56
CA CYS A 32 3.26 -2.12 7.19
C CYS A 32 3.36 -1.77 8.69
N ALA A 33 4.39 -2.25 9.39
CA ALA A 33 4.62 -1.92 10.80
C ALA A 33 5.05 -0.46 10.97
N GLU A 34 5.85 0.09 10.06
CA GLU A 34 6.27 1.49 10.08
C GLU A 34 5.10 2.44 9.79
N LEU A 35 4.24 2.11 8.82
CA LEU A 35 2.99 2.84 8.58
C LEU A 35 2.08 2.84 9.83
N ILE A 36 1.96 1.72 10.54
CA ILE A 36 1.21 1.67 11.81
C ILE A 36 1.80 2.66 12.82
N GLN A 37 3.13 2.72 12.93
CA GLN A 37 3.81 3.66 13.84
C GLN A 37 3.58 5.12 13.41
N ALA A 38 3.69 5.44 12.12
CA ALA A 38 3.47 6.79 11.59
C ALA A 38 2.04 7.27 11.84
N ILE A 39 1.03 6.43 11.59
CA ILE A 39 -0.38 6.72 11.92
C ILE A 39 -0.53 7.01 13.42
N SER A 40 0.13 6.22 14.28
CA SER A 40 0.09 6.42 15.73
C SER A 40 0.73 7.75 16.16
N LYS A 41 1.86 8.14 15.55
CA LYS A 41 2.52 9.43 15.77
C LYS A 41 1.63 10.59 15.33
N VAL A 42 1.04 10.55 14.14
CA VAL A 42 0.10 11.58 13.66
C VAL A 42 -1.12 11.69 14.58
N LYS A 43 -1.67 10.56 15.05
CA LYS A 43 -2.76 10.56 16.03
C LYS A 43 -2.39 11.25 17.34
N ARG A 44 -1.13 11.15 17.78
CA ARG A 44 -0.66 11.70 19.07
C ARG A 44 -0.23 13.16 18.97
N TYR A 45 0.48 13.52 17.91
CA TYR A 45 1.17 14.80 17.79
C TYR A 45 0.56 15.73 16.73
N GLY A 46 -0.40 15.22 15.94
CA GLY A 46 -1.07 15.96 14.87
C GLY A 46 -0.40 15.77 13.51
N PHE A 47 -1.13 16.14 12.45
CA PHE A 47 -0.66 16.08 11.07
C PHE A 47 0.13 17.35 10.71
N VAL A 48 1.34 17.47 11.26
CA VAL A 48 2.21 18.66 11.12
C VAL A 48 3.68 18.27 11.07
N GLY A 49 4.50 19.10 10.41
CA GLY A 49 5.96 18.95 10.36
C GLY A 49 6.41 17.53 10.00
N GLU A 50 7.38 17.02 10.76
CA GLU A 50 7.96 15.69 10.55
C GLU A 50 6.95 14.55 10.57
N TYR A 51 5.85 14.65 11.35
CA TYR A 51 4.87 13.55 11.43
C TYR A 51 4.03 13.45 10.16
N LYS A 52 3.77 14.58 9.51
CA LYS A 52 3.12 14.60 8.19
C LYS A 52 4.05 13.98 7.15
N ASP A 53 5.30 14.41 7.14
CA ASP A 53 6.28 13.96 6.13
C ASP A 53 6.56 12.46 6.27
N ASN A 54 6.80 11.99 7.50
CA ASN A 54 6.94 10.57 7.80
C ASN A 54 5.69 9.76 7.37
N LEU A 55 4.47 10.25 7.62
CA LEU A 55 3.27 9.52 7.19
C LEU A 55 3.16 9.41 5.66
N ILE A 56 3.59 10.44 4.92
CA ILE A 56 3.58 10.42 3.46
C ILE A 56 4.60 9.40 2.94
N GLU A 57 5.78 9.33 3.55
CA GLU A 57 6.84 8.37 3.25
C GLU A 57 6.36 6.94 3.46
N GLU A 58 5.87 6.58 4.66
CA GLU A 58 5.41 5.20 4.91
C GLU A 58 4.22 4.78 4.02
N ILE A 59 3.37 5.73 3.61
CA ILE A 59 2.29 5.43 2.65
C ILE A 59 2.87 5.11 1.28
N ALA A 60 3.93 5.80 0.86
CA ALA A 60 4.61 5.53 -0.39
C ALA A 60 5.32 4.17 -0.33
N ASP A 61 6.02 3.86 0.75
CA ASP A 61 6.74 2.60 0.92
C ASP A 61 5.77 1.41 0.95
N VAL A 62 4.68 1.51 1.73
CA VAL A 62 3.60 0.51 1.71
C VAL A 62 2.95 0.37 0.33
N SER A 63 2.84 1.46 -0.44
CA SER A 63 2.29 1.39 -1.80
C SER A 63 3.21 0.63 -2.77
N ILE A 64 4.52 0.72 -2.58
CA ILE A 64 5.53 -0.01 -3.38
C ILE A 64 5.47 -1.50 -3.04
N VAL A 65 5.56 -1.85 -1.76
CA VAL A 65 5.55 -3.27 -1.36
C VAL A 65 4.22 -3.95 -1.65
N ILE A 66 3.08 -3.24 -1.61
CA ILE A 66 1.80 -3.78 -2.10
C ILE A 66 1.90 -4.13 -3.59
N ARG A 67 2.53 -3.27 -4.40
CA ARG A 67 2.72 -3.56 -5.83
C ARG A 67 3.60 -4.79 -6.03
N GLU A 68 4.67 -4.94 -5.26
CA GLU A 68 5.54 -6.11 -5.33
C GLU A 68 4.83 -7.39 -4.92
N ILE A 69 4.06 -7.35 -3.82
CA ILE A 69 3.19 -8.45 -3.38
C ILE A 69 2.19 -8.83 -4.47
N MET A 70 1.56 -7.85 -5.13
CA MET A 70 0.67 -8.12 -6.25
C MET A 70 1.39 -8.84 -7.39
N MET A 71 2.61 -8.43 -7.73
CA MET A 71 3.42 -9.05 -8.78
C MET A 71 3.86 -10.47 -8.40
N ILE A 72 4.32 -10.68 -7.16
CA ILE A 72 4.72 -11.97 -6.61
C ILE A 72 3.59 -13.00 -6.71
N PHE A 73 2.37 -12.60 -6.38
CA PHE A 73 1.21 -13.51 -6.33
C PHE A 73 0.33 -13.47 -7.60
N GLY A 74 0.72 -12.72 -8.62
CA GLY A 74 -0.04 -12.60 -9.87
C GLY A 74 -1.42 -11.95 -9.69
N ILE A 75 -1.55 -11.03 -8.73
CA ILE A 75 -2.78 -10.30 -8.43
C ILE A 75 -2.85 -9.06 -9.33
N SER A 76 -3.93 -8.92 -10.08
CA SER A 76 -4.14 -7.75 -10.92
C SER A 76 -4.74 -6.58 -10.14
N VAL A 77 -4.59 -5.38 -10.68
CA VAL A 77 -5.30 -4.19 -10.16
C VAL A 77 -6.83 -4.37 -10.24
N GLY A 78 -7.31 -5.14 -11.23
CA GLY A 78 -8.74 -5.48 -11.36
C GLY A 78 -9.25 -6.28 -10.16
N ASP A 79 -8.53 -7.33 -9.77
CA ASP A 79 -8.90 -8.19 -8.63
C ASP A 79 -9.05 -7.37 -7.34
N ILE A 80 -8.12 -6.43 -7.10
CA ILE A 80 -8.18 -5.54 -5.93
C ILE A 80 -9.35 -4.57 -6.02
N ASN A 81 -9.57 -3.95 -7.18
CA ASN A 81 -10.63 -2.95 -7.36
C ASN A 81 -12.02 -3.55 -7.15
N GLU A 82 -12.29 -4.76 -7.64
CA GLU A 82 -13.57 -5.45 -7.42
C GLU A 82 -13.86 -5.64 -5.92
N VAL A 83 -12.84 -6.02 -5.15
CA VAL A 83 -12.95 -6.19 -3.70
C VAL A 83 -13.13 -4.84 -2.98
N ILE A 84 -12.43 -3.79 -3.43
CA ILE A 84 -12.59 -2.43 -2.91
C ILE A 84 -14.02 -1.95 -3.13
N ASP A 85 -14.56 -2.05 -4.35
CA ASP A 85 -15.91 -1.59 -4.69
C ASP A 85 -16.95 -2.26 -3.80
N SER A 86 -16.86 -3.59 -3.63
CA SER A 86 -17.74 -4.33 -2.72
C SER A 86 -17.61 -3.88 -1.26
N LYS A 87 -16.40 -3.56 -0.78
CA LYS A 87 -16.19 -3.04 0.58
C LYS A 87 -16.76 -1.63 0.76
N ILE A 88 -16.56 -0.75 -0.21
CA ILE A 88 -17.08 0.63 -0.19
C ILE A 88 -18.61 0.64 -0.23
N GLN A 89 -19.24 -0.16 -1.09
CA GLN A 89 -20.70 -0.31 -1.13
C GLN A 89 -21.26 -0.75 0.23
N ARG A 90 -20.63 -1.72 0.90
CA ARG A 90 -21.02 -2.16 2.25
C ARG A 90 -20.89 -1.06 3.30
N ILE A 91 -19.86 -0.20 3.19
CA ILE A 91 -19.72 0.96 4.07
C ILE A 91 -20.85 1.96 3.81
N ASN A 92 -21.17 2.23 2.53
CA ASN A 92 -22.24 3.15 2.16
C ASN A 92 -23.60 2.69 2.71
N SER A 93 -23.98 1.42 2.53
CA SER A 93 -25.24 0.89 3.07
C SER A 93 -25.34 1.03 4.59
N ARG A 94 -24.24 0.77 5.34
CA ARG A 94 -24.20 0.96 6.80
C ARG A 94 -24.33 2.42 7.23
N LEU A 95 -23.90 3.37 6.39
CA LEU A 95 -24.07 4.80 6.66
C LEU A 95 -25.51 5.25 6.37
N GLU A 96 -26.16 4.68 5.36
CA GLU A 96 -27.56 4.94 5.03
C GLU A 96 -28.52 4.41 6.10
N GLU A 97 -28.28 3.22 6.65
CA GLU A 97 -29.08 2.65 7.76
C GLU A 97 -29.04 3.47 9.06
N ARG A 98 -28.03 4.34 9.21
CA ARG A 98 -27.84 5.20 10.39
C ARG A 98 -28.48 6.59 10.24
N ARG A 99 -29.00 6.92 9.06
CA ARG A 99 -29.68 8.18 8.75
C ARG A 99 -31.17 8.04 8.95
#